data_AF-A0A846XMB4-F1
#
_entry.id   AF-A0A846XMB4-F1
#
_cell.length_a   1.000
_cell.length_b   1.000
_cell.length_c   1.000
_cell.angle_alpha   90.00
_cell.angle_beta   90.00
_cell.angle_gamma   90.00
#
_symmetry.space_group_name_H-M   'P 1'
#
loop_
_entity.id
_entity.type
_entity.pdbx_description
1 polymer ?
#
loop_
_entity_poly.entity_id
_entity_poly.type
_entity_poly.pdbx_seq_one_letter_code
_entity_poly.pdbx_strand_id
1 'polypeptide(L)'
;MTEWPELAAGLADQLAALPAGAVLIIAEAEGPRYAQFKQFDDRLYAEVVGDSWLDPGKQAGAPGARRLVDAGWQAPGGEHTNWWIDRPWPLSPAQYRELVAMVFTALRDVFAIAEPADLVYEAWNTEAGDADLDLPGLGLRRPA
;
A
#
# COMPACT_ATOMS: atom_id res chain seq x y z
N MET A 1 11.93 -10.98 13.30
CA MET A 1 11.86 -10.29 12.01
C MET A 1 10.55 -10.70 11.37
N THR A 2 9.88 -9.77 10.68
CA THR A 2 8.59 -10.02 10.02
C THR A 2 8.88 -10.53 8.61
N GLU A 3 8.35 -11.68 8.21
CA GLU A 3 8.45 -12.14 6.82
C GLU A 3 7.23 -11.69 6.01
N TRP A 4 7.31 -11.83 4.68
CA TRP A 4 6.25 -11.40 3.77
C TRP A 4 4.86 -11.98 4.10
N PRO A 5 4.70 -13.27 4.45
CA PRO A 5 3.40 -13.83 4.81
C PRO A 5 2.81 -13.23 6.10
N GLU A 6 3.62 -13.00 7.13
CA GLU A 6 3.19 -12.39 8.39
C GLU A 6 2.78 -10.94 8.16
N LEU A 7 3.57 -10.17 7.39
CA LEU A 7 3.22 -8.81 7.01
C LEU A 7 1.91 -8.80 6.20
N ALA A 8 1.68 -9.79 5.33
CA ALA A 8 0.46 -9.87 4.53
C ALA A 8 -0.78 -10.11 5.38
N ALA A 9 -0.70 -11.07 6.30
CA ALA A 9 -1.79 -11.36 7.23
C ALA A 9 -2.06 -10.14 8.12
N GLY A 10 -1.00 -9.56 8.69
CA GLY A 10 -1.08 -8.36 9.51
C GLY A 10 -1.71 -7.17 8.79
N LEU A 11 -1.31 -6.91 7.54
CA LEU A 11 -1.88 -5.82 6.75
C LEU A 11 -3.36 -6.06 6.45
N ALA A 12 -3.78 -7.28 6.12
CA ALA A 12 -5.18 -7.59 5.86
C ALA A 12 -6.05 -7.33 7.10
N ASP A 13 -5.59 -7.78 8.28
CA ASP A 13 -6.30 -7.59 9.54
C ASP A 13 -6.34 -6.10 9.95
N GLN A 14 -5.23 -5.38 9.78
CA GLN A 14 -5.15 -3.95 10.10
C GLN A 14 -6.02 -3.11 9.16
N LEU A 15 -6.03 -3.37 7.85
CA LEU A 15 -6.91 -2.71 6.88
C LEU A 15 -8.39 -2.95 7.17
N ALA A 16 -8.75 -4.13 7.66
CA ALA A 16 -10.13 -4.43 8.07
C ALA A 16 -10.57 -3.69 9.33
N ALA A 17 -9.62 -3.25 10.16
CA ALA A 17 -9.85 -2.54 11.41
C ALA A 17 -9.67 -1.01 11.31
N LEU A 18 -9.24 -0.49 10.16
CA LEU A 18 -9.03 0.95 9.99
C LEU A 18 -10.35 1.72 10.16
N PRO A 19 -10.37 2.81 10.95
CA PRO A 19 -11.52 3.70 11.03
C PRO A 19 -11.64 4.56 9.77
N ALA A 20 -12.83 5.12 9.52
CA ALA A 20 -13.00 6.20 8.56
C ALA A 20 -12.05 7.38 8.89
N GLY A 21 -11.54 8.03 7.85
CA GLY A 21 -10.51 9.06 7.93
C GLY A 21 -9.08 8.53 8.09
N ALA A 22 -8.87 7.21 8.22
CA ALA A 22 -7.53 6.67 8.34
C ALA A 22 -6.73 6.75 7.04
N VAL A 23 -5.48 7.16 7.18
CA VAL A 23 -4.45 7.07 6.15
C VAL A 23 -3.36 6.13 6.64
N LEU A 24 -2.93 5.20 5.79
CA LEU A 24 -1.79 4.31 6.02
C LEU A 24 -0.85 4.43 4.82
N ILE A 25 0.43 4.66 5.09
CA ILE A 25 1.51 4.60 4.11
C ILE A 25 2.46 3.48 4.52
N ILE A 26 2.79 2.60 3.58
CA ILE A 26 3.89 1.64 3.68
C ILE A 26 4.93 2.05 2.64
N ALA A 27 6.11 2.46 3.08
CA ALA A 27 7.14 3.03 2.23
C ALA A 27 8.48 2.29 2.36
N GLU A 28 9.25 2.29 1.28
CA GLU A 28 10.67 1.94 1.29
C GLU A 28 11.41 2.89 2.23
N ALA A 29 12.13 2.34 3.22
CA ALA A 29 12.79 3.10 4.27
C ALA A 29 13.78 4.14 3.73
N GLU A 30 14.47 3.81 2.64
CA GLU A 30 15.46 4.67 1.98
C GLU A 30 15.09 4.90 0.51
N GLY A 31 13.83 5.21 0.22
CA GLY A 31 13.44 5.50 -1.15
C GLY A 31 12.02 6.03 -1.35
N PRO A 32 11.71 6.41 -2.61
CA PRO A 32 10.43 7.02 -2.96
C PRO A 32 9.32 6.00 -3.23
N ARG A 33 9.57 4.69 -3.06
CA ARG A 33 8.60 3.64 -3.40
C ARG A 33 7.64 3.41 -2.24
N TYR A 34 6.34 3.45 -2.49
CA TYR A 34 5.33 3.27 -1.44
C TYR A 34 4.03 2.67 -1.97
N ALA A 35 3.25 2.15 -1.03
CA ALA A 35 1.83 1.92 -1.13
C ALA A 35 1.09 2.78 -0.10
N GLN A 36 -0.06 3.35 -0.46
CA GLN A 36 -0.87 4.18 0.41
C GLN A 36 -2.32 3.71 0.38
N PHE A 37 -2.98 3.81 1.52
CA PHE A 37 -4.38 3.49 1.71
C PHE A 37 -5.09 4.68 2.36
N LYS A 38 -6.30 4.99 1.89
CA LYS A 38 -7.19 5.97 2.49
C LYS A 38 -8.54 5.31 2.72
N GLN A 39 -8.92 5.22 3.99
CA GLN A 39 -10.21 4.70 4.43
C GLN A 39 -11.18 5.87 4.56
N PHE A 40 -12.24 5.86 3.76
CA PHE A 40 -13.36 6.80 3.84
C PHE A 40 -14.57 6.10 4.47
N ASP A 41 -15.68 6.83 4.64
CA ASP A 41 -16.92 6.30 5.21
C ASP A 41 -17.52 5.12 4.40
N ASP A 42 -17.34 5.10 3.08
CA ASP A 42 -18.00 4.17 2.17
C ASP A 42 -17.05 3.47 1.20
N ARG A 43 -15.75 3.79 1.23
CA ARG A 43 -14.76 3.25 0.31
C ARG A 43 -13.35 3.17 0.90
N LEU A 44 -12.57 2.24 0.38
CA LEU A 44 -11.14 2.10 0.60
C LEU A 44 -10.43 2.38 -0.72
N TYR A 45 -9.70 3.50 -0.76
CA TYR A 45 -8.82 3.82 -1.88
C TYR A 45 -7.41 3.34 -1.56
N ALA A 46 -6.76 2.71 -2.52
CA ALA A 46 -5.36 2.35 -2.41
C ALA A 46 -4.60 2.82 -3.65
N GLU A 47 -3.34 3.18 -3.45
CA GLU A 47 -2.44 3.53 -4.53
C GLU A 47 -1.04 3.04 -4.28
N VAL A 48 -0.29 2.93 -5.38
CA VAL A 48 1.12 2.58 -5.40
C VAL A 48 1.83 3.56 -6.33
N VAL A 49 3.02 4.00 -5.93
CA VAL A 49 3.78 5.02 -6.66
C VAL A 49 3.84 4.76 -8.17
N GLY A 50 3.62 5.81 -8.97
CA GLY A 50 3.77 5.77 -10.43
C GLY A 50 5.19 6.11 -10.88
N ASP A 51 5.57 5.63 -12.07
CA ASP A 51 6.91 5.84 -12.65
C ASP A 51 7.29 7.31 -12.82
N SER A 52 6.32 8.22 -12.95
CA SER A 52 6.55 9.67 -13.05
C SER A 52 7.26 10.28 -11.84
N TRP A 53 7.22 9.59 -10.69
CA TRP A 53 7.84 10.03 -9.43
C TRP A 53 9.18 9.35 -9.14
N LEU A 54 9.62 8.45 -10.02
CA LEU A 54 10.75 7.58 -9.78
C LEU A 54 11.89 7.86 -10.77
N ASP A 55 13.12 7.81 -10.27
CA ASP A 55 14.30 7.77 -11.12
C ASP A 55 14.22 6.58 -12.09
N PRO A 56 14.74 6.68 -13.33
CA PRO A 56 14.61 5.63 -14.34
C PRO A 56 15.03 4.22 -13.89
N GLY A 57 16.01 4.09 -12.99
CA GLY A 57 16.46 2.81 -12.44
C GLY A 57 15.56 2.22 -11.36
N LYS A 58 14.56 2.97 -10.88
CA LYS A 58 13.61 2.57 -9.84
C LYS A 58 12.18 2.36 -10.36
N GLN A 59 11.94 2.72 -11.62
CA GLN A 59 10.65 2.60 -12.30
C GLN A 59 10.24 1.14 -12.50
N ALA A 60 8.94 0.87 -12.50
CA ALA A 60 8.37 -0.43 -12.85
C ALA A 60 8.64 -0.76 -14.33
N GLY A 61 8.61 0.26 -15.20
CA GLY A 61 8.78 0.09 -16.64
C GLY A 61 7.67 -0.75 -17.27
N ALA A 62 7.80 -1.05 -18.57
CA ALA A 62 6.75 -1.79 -19.29
C ALA A 62 6.46 -3.20 -18.73
N PRO A 63 7.46 -4.02 -18.33
CA PRO A 63 7.19 -5.32 -17.73
C PRO A 63 6.50 -5.22 -16.37
N GLY A 64 6.92 -4.28 -15.52
CA GLY A 64 6.31 -4.05 -14.21
C GLY A 64 4.89 -3.52 -14.34
N ALA A 65 4.67 -2.56 -15.23
CA ALA A 65 3.34 -2.02 -15.55
C ALA A 65 2.36 -3.13 -15.96
N ARG A 66 2.79 -4.09 -16.78
CA ARG A 66 1.96 -5.23 -17.16
C ARG A 66 1.59 -6.10 -15.95
N ARG A 67 2.54 -6.37 -15.06
CA ARG A 67 2.26 -7.13 -13.81
C ARG A 67 1.29 -6.39 -12.90
N LEU A 68 1.38 -5.06 -12.80
CA LEU A 68 0.46 -4.26 -12.01
C LEU A 68 -0.96 -4.33 -12.58
N VAL A 69 -1.11 -4.24 -13.91
CA VAL A 69 -2.41 -4.45 -14.57
C VAL A 69 -2.95 -5.87 -14.33
N ASP A 70 -2.12 -6.90 -14.51
CA ASP A 70 -2.51 -8.30 -14.31
C ASP A 70 -2.91 -8.59 -12.84
N ALA A 71 -2.32 -7.87 -11.88
CA ALA A 71 -2.72 -7.91 -10.47
C ALA A 71 -4.05 -7.19 -10.19
N GLY A 72 -4.50 -6.32 -11.10
CA GLY A 72 -5.77 -5.59 -11.00
C GLY A 72 -5.65 -4.12 -10.66
N TRP A 73 -4.44 -3.54 -10.68
CA TRP A 73 -4.26 -2.10 -10.54
C TRP A 73 -4.75 -1.35 -11.79
N GLN A 74 -5.35 -0.17 -11.58
CA GLN A 74 -5.62 0.77 -12.66
C GLN A 74 -4.36 1.58 -12.97
N ALA A 75 -4.07 1.74 -14.26
CA ALA A 75 -2.89 2.44 -14.72
C ALA A 75 -2.98 3.96 -14.43
N PRO A 76 -1.83 4.63 -14.21
CA PRO A 76 -1.75 6.08 -14.19
C PRO A 76 -2.33 6.68 -15.49
N GLY A 77 -3.05 7.78 -15.36
CA GLY A 77 -3.69 8.49 -16.47
C GLY A 77 -4.67 9.55 -15.99
N GLY A 78 -4.85 10.60 -16.80
CA GLY A 78 -5.70 11.74 -16.44
C GLY A 78 -5.17 12.45 -15.19
N GLU A 79 -5.96 12.45 -14.12
CA GLU A 79 -5.61 13.05 -12.83
C GLU A 79 -4.80 12.10 -11.92
N HIS A 80 -4.77 10.80 -12.21
CA HIS A 80 -4.04 9.81 -11.41
C HIS A 80 -2.61 9.67 -11.90
N THR A 81 -1.65 10.16 -11.11
CA THR A 81 -0.21 9.99 -11.40
C THR A 81 0.36 8.66 -10.86
N ASN A 82 -0.38 8.00 -9.96
CA ASN A 82 -0.06 6.72 -9.36
C ASN A 82 -0.92 5.58 -9.91
N TRP A 83 -0.49 4.34 -9.68
CA TRP A 83 -1.34 3.17 -9.84
C TRP A 83 -2.38 3.18 -8.74
N TRP A 84 -3.63 2.86 -9.05
CA TRP A 84 -4.70 3.05 -8.08
C TRP A 84 -5.78 1.99 -8.16
N ILE A 85 -6.54 1.88 -7.07
CA ILE A 85 -7.80 1.16 -7.01
C ILE A 85 -8.73 1.83 -6.01
N ASP A 86 -10.02 1.74 -6.28
CA ASP A 86 -11.07 2.21 -5.39
C ASP A 86 -12.08 1.08 -5.21
N ARG A 87 -12.40 0.76 -3.95
CA ARG A 87 -13.30 -0.34 -3.61
C ARG A 87 -14.34 0.12 -2.59
N PRO A 88 -15.58 -0.36 -2.67
CA PRO A 88 -16.57 -0.10 -1.63
C PRO A 88 -16.11 -0.69 -0.29
N TRP A 89 -16.44 -0.01 0.81
CA TRP A 89 -16.12 -0.45 2.16
C TRP A 89 -17.41 -0.72 2.95
N PRO A 90 -17.45 -1.75 3.82
CA PRO A 90 -16.38 -2.70 4.12
C PRO A 90 -16.16 -3.75 3.02
N LEU A 91 -14.91 -4.23 2.92
CA LEU A 91 -14.56 -5.39 2.09
C LEU A 91 -14.79 -6.70 2.85
N SER A 92 -15.03 -7.78 2.12
CA SER A 92 -14.96 -9.13 2.70
C SER A 92 -13.51 -9.51 3.04
N PRO A 93 -13.30 -10.45 3.98
CA PRO A 93 -11.94 -10.93 4.30
C PRO A 93 -11.15 -11.46 3.10
N ALA A 94 -11.82 -12.04 2.10
CA ALA A 94 -11.17 -12.48 0.87
C ALA A 94 -10.66 -11.30 0.02
N GLN A 95 -11.48 -10.25 -0.11
CA GLN A 95 -11.11 -9.05 -0.85
C GLN A 95 -9.97 -8.27 -0.18
N TYR A 96 -9.89 -8.26 1.16
CA TYR A 96 -8.71 -7.71 1.85
C TYR A 96 -7.44 -8.49 1.52
N ARG A 97 -7.49 -9.82 1.53
CA ARG A 97 -6.34 -10.66 1.13
C ARG A 97 -5.93 -10.43 -0.33
N GLU A 98 -6.90 -10.26 -1.23
CA GLU A 98 -6.64 -9.92 -2.63
C GLU A 98 -5.94 -8.56 -2.74
N LEU A 99 -6.46 -7.52 -2.08
CA LEU A 99 -5.85 -6.19 -2.07
C LEU A 99 -4.40 -6.22 -1.55
N VAL A 100 -4.15 -6.96 -0.47
CA VAL A 100 -2.79 -7.12 0.07
C VAL A 100 -1.87 -7.86 -0.91
N ALA A 101 -2.37 -8.91 -1.58
CA ALA A 101 -1.60 -9.61 -2.61
C ALA A 101 -1.24 -8.67 -3.77
N MET A 102 -2.16 -7.78 -4.18
CA MET A 102 -1.89 -6.74 -5.19
C MET A 102 -0.76 -5.79 -4.76
N VAL A 103 -0.79 -5.36 -3.50
CA VAL A 103 0.21 -4.45 -2.92
C VAL A 103 1.59 -5.11 -2.90
N PHE A 104 1.70 -6.39 -2.51
CA PHE A 104 3.00 -7.07 -2.50
C PHE A 104 3.47 -7.53 -3.86
N THR A 105 2.57 -7.77 -4.81
CA THR A 105 2.96 -7.89 -6.21
C THR A 105 3.65 -6.61 -6.67
N ALA A 106 3.15 -5.44 -6.25
CA ALA A 106 3.77 -4.16 -6.59
C ALA A 106 5.10 -3.92 -5.85
N LEU A 107 5.11 -3.97 -4.52
CA LEU A 107 6.30 -3.65 -3.71
C LEU A 107 7.43 -4.67 -3.89
N ARG A 108 7.12 -5.97 -3.78
CA ARG A 108 8.11 -7.05 -3.83
C ARG A 108 8.43 -7.44 -5.27
N ASP A 109 7.43 -7.72 -6.09
CA ASP A 109 7.65 -8.39 -7.38
C ASP A 109 7.86 -7.43 -8.56
N VAL A 110 7.46 -6.17 -8.44
CA VAL A 110 7.64 -5.12 -9.46
C VAL A 110 8.74 -4.15 -9.06
N PHE A 111 8.68 -3.62 -7.84
CA PHE A 111 9.66 -2.67 -7.32
C PHE A 111 10.88 -3.30 -6.64
N ALA A 112 10.91 -4.63 -6.57
CA ALA A 112 12.05 -5.40 -6.09
C ALA A 112 12.52 -5.00 -4.68
N ILE A 113 11.60 -4.59 -3.80
CA ILE A 113 11.92 -4.43 -2.37
C ILE A 113 12.19 -5.84 -1.82
N ALA A 114 13.42 -6.05 -1.34
CA ALA A 114 13.94 -7.38 -1.06
C ALA A 114 13.30 -7.97 0.20
N GLU A 115 13.29 -7.20 1.29
CA GLU A 115 12.87 -7.68 2.59
C GLU A 115 11.80 -6.76 3.20
N PRO A 116 10.86 -7.30 4.01
CA PRO A 116 9.93 -6.47 4.77
C PRO A 116 10.62 -5.48 5.71
N ALA A 117 11.85 -5.79 6.15
CA ALA A 117 12.67 -4.91 6.98
C ALA A 117 13.09 -3.61 6.27
N ASP A 118 13.06 -3.60 4.94
CA ASP A 118 13.29 -2.41 4.11
C ASP A 118 12.06 -1.50 4.04
N LEU A 119 10.94 -1.90 4.66
CA LEU A 119 9.71 -1.12 4.73
C LEU A 119 9.54 -0.47 6.10
N VAL A 120 8.96 0.73 6.08
CA VAL A 120 8.44 1.45 7.24
C VAL A 120 6.97 1.75 7.04
N TYR A 121 6.26 2.08 8.12
CA TYR A 121 4.89 2.54 8.04
C TYR A 121 4.64 3.84 8.80
N GLU A 122 3.71 4.62 8.27
CA GLU A 122 3.11 5.77 8.94
C GLU A 122 1.59 5.65 8.83
N ALA A 123 0.88 5.96 9.92
CA ALA A 123 -0.58 5.95 9.90
C ALA A 123 -1.14 7.01 10.85
N TRP A 124 -2.19 7.68 10.39
CA TRP A 124 -2.89 8.73 11.15
C TRP A 124 -4.35 8.79 10.71
N ASN A 125 -5.19 9.49 11.47
CA ASN A 125 -6.59 9.72 11.14
C ASN A 125 -6.87 11.21 10.91
N THR A 126 -7.21 11.58 9.68
CA THR A 126 -7.46 12.97 9.28
C THR A 126 -8.75 13.54 9.88
N GLU A 127 -9.72 12.70 10.23
CA GLU A 127 -10.97 13.12 10.88
C GLU A 127 -10.83 13.24 12.39
N ALA A 128 -9.76 12.68 12.96
CA ALA A 128 -9.40 12.79 14.38
C ALA A 128 -8.28 13.82 14.62
N GLY A 129 -8.16 14.83 13.77
CA GLY A 129 -7.15 15.89 13.90
C GLY A 129 -5.72 15.39 13.68
N ASP A 130 -5.54 14.49 12.71
CA ASP A 130 -4.27 13.83 12.37
C ASP A 130 -3.66 13.04 13.53
N ALA A 131 -4.51 12.46 14.40
CA ALA A 131 -4.05 11.60 15.47
C ALA A 131 -3.36 10.35 14.91
N ASP A 132 -2.19 10.03 15.44
CA ASP A 132 -1.41 8.84 15.09
C ASP A 132 -2.22 7.56 15.33
N LEU A 133 -2.09 6.61 14.40
CA LEU A 133 -2.63 5.27 14.51
C LEU A 133 -1.49 4.27 14.72
N ASP A 134 -1.56 3.49 15.79
CA ASP A 134 -0.63 2.39 16.02
C ASP A 134 -1.18 1.11 15.36
N LEU A 135 -0.39 0.51 14.48
CA LEU A 135 -0.75 -0.69 13.72
C LEU A 135 0.23 -1.83 14.03
N PRO A 136 0.26 -2.33 15.28
CA PRO A 136 1.29 -3.28 15.73
C PRO A 136 1.26 -4.60 14.98
N GLY A 137 0.12 -4.96 14.37
CA GLY A 137 -0.01 -6.17 13.56
C GLY A 137 0.81 -6.15 12.27
N LEU A 138 1.29 -4.97 11.82
CA LEU A 138 2.18 -4.89 10.65
C LEU A 138 3.57 -5.46 10.95
N GLY A 139 4.03 -5.42 12.22
CA GLY A 139 5.40 -5.80 12.56
C GLY A 139 6.48 -4.98 11.81
N LEU A 140 6.11 -3.80 11.30
CA LEU A 140 7.00 -2.83 10.68
C LEU A 140 7.39 -1.75 11.69
N ARG A 141 8.55 -1.14 11.46
CA ARG A 141 8.98 0.05 12.21
C ARG A 141 8.33 1.31 11.63
N ARG A 142 8.23 2.35 12.44
CA ARG A 142 7.91 3.71 11.97
C ARG A 142 9.20 4.42 11.52
N PRO A 143 9.13 5.46 10.67
CA PRO A 143 10.29 6.29 10.35
C PRO A 143 10.93 6.85 11.63
N ALA A 144 12.25 7.08 11.58
CA ALA A 144 13.02 7.61 12.68
C ALA A 144 12.93 9.13 12.78
#